data_AF-A0A1I3JIV5-F1
#
_entry.id   AF-A0A1I3JIV5-F1
#
_cell.length_a   1.000
_cell.length_b   1.000
_cell.length_c   1.000
_cell.angle_alpha   90.00
_cell.angle_beta   90.00
_cell.angle_gamma   90.00
#
_symmetry.space_group_name_H-M   'P 1'
#
loop_
_entity.id
_entity.type
_entity.pdbx_description
1 polymer ?
#
loop_
_entity_poly.entity_id
_entity_poly.type
_entity_poly.pdbx_seq_one_letter_code
_entity_poly.pdbx_strand_id
1 'polypeptide(L)'
;MAVIILHPTEELKLIKLQKEIISELFEEGRILYAVKPLWIKIHDNFAPVDSAQERKNELSKYNIRQVELDDIELSENSIFIPVTITTDTAAYNSKLTLVNLHSGRQFTSFERDKLNKIKQPVRQLKVFRLGNEKELGSSSKCITKSRWIKIK
;
A
#
# COMPACT_ATOMS: atom_id res chain seq x y z
N MET A 1 3.37 2.45 -13.63
CA MET A 1 3.58 1.34 -12.68
C MET A 1 2.23 0.68 -12.41
N ALA A 2 2.18 -0.64 -12.24
CA ALA A 2 0.94 -1.32 -11.88
C ALA A 2 0.65 -1.15 -10.39
N VAL A 3 -0.62 -0.95 -10.03
CA VAL A 3 -1.08 -0.80 -8.65
C VAL A 3 -2.34 -1.60 -8.38
N ILE A 4 -2.49 -2.06 -7.14
CA ILE A 4 -3.71 -2.66 -6.63
C ILE A 4 -4.56 -1.57 -6.00
N ILE A 5 -5.80 -1.47 -6.48
CA ILE A 5 -6.84 -0.59 -5.95
C ILE A 5 -7.75 -1.43 -5.07
N LEU A 6 -7.88 -1.00 -3.82
CA LEU A 6 -8.64 -1.70 -2.79
C LEU A 6 -10.16 -1.57 -3.01
N HIS A 7 -10.93 -2.51 -2.47
CA HIS A 7 -12.39 -2.32 -2.39
C HIS A 7 -12.72 -1.13 -1.47
N PRO A 8 -13.69 -0.25 -1.83
CA PRO A 8 -14.00 0.95 -1.05
C PRO A 8 -14.26 0.68 0.44
N THR A 9 -14.88 -0.45 0.77
CA THR A 9 -15.13 -0.83 2.18
C THR A 9 -13.84 -1.14 2.95
N GLU A 10 -12.85 -1.77 2.34
CA GLU A 10 -11.56 -2.05 2.97
C GLU A 10 -10.72 -0.77 3.07
N GLU A 11 -10.76 0.07 2.03
CA GLU A 11 -10.12 1.39 2.05
C GLU A 11 -10.67 2.25 3.20
N LEU A 12 -11.98 2.26 3.42
CA LEU A 12 -12.59 3.00 4.54
C LEU A 12 -12.14 2.49 5.92
N LYS A 13 -11.95 1.18 6.10
CA LYS A 13 -11.42 0.61 7.35
C LYS A 13 -9.99 1.08 7.59
N LEU A 14 -9.16 1.07 6.55
CA LEU A 14 -7.77 1.52 6.63
C LEU A 14 -7.66 3.04 6.84
N ILE A 15 -8.58 3.83 6.28
CA ILE A 15 -8.66 5.28 6.57
C ILE A 15 -9.02 5.53 8.04
N LYS A 16 -9.89 4.70 8.65
CA LYS A 16 -10.17 4.79 10.09
C LYS A 16 -8.92 4.45 10.91
N LEU A 17 -8.20 3.39 10.53
CA LEU A 17 -6.92 3.02 11.13
C LEU A 17 -5.89 4.16 11.04
N GLN A 18 -5.76 4.83 9.89
CA GLN A 18 -4.87 6.00 9.74
C GLN A 18 -5.18 7.09 10.77
N LYS A 19 -6.47 7.38 11.01
CA LYS A 19 -6.89 8.39 12.00
C LYS A 19 -6.51 7.99 13.42
N GLU A 20 -6.69 6.71 13.76
CA GLU A 20 -6.33 6.16 15.06
C GLU A 20 -4.81 6.25 15.29
N ILE A 21 -4.01 5.83 14.31
CA ILE A 21 -2.54 5.93 14.35
C ILE A 21 -2.09 7.38 14.56
N ILE A 22 -2.63 8.32 13.79
CA ILE A 22 -2.26 9.74 13.90
C ILE A 22 -2.63 10.30 15.27
N SER A 23 -3.79 9.92 15.81
CA SER A 23 -4.22 10.37 17.14
C SER A 23 -3.32 9.83 18.25
N GLU A 24 -2.91 8.56 18.16
CA GLU A 24 -2.10 7.88 19.18
C GLU A 24 -0.63 8.38 19.20
N LEU A 25 -0.14 8.80 18.04
CA LEU A 25 1.25 9.25 17.84
C LEU A 25 1.39 10.77 17.75
N PHE A 26 0.30 11.50 18.04
CA PHE A 26 0.32 12.95 18.07
C PHE A 26 1.29 13.44 19.15
N GLU A 27 2.19 14.35 18.76
CA GLU A 27 3.14 15.01 19.62
C GLU A 27 3.30 16.45 19.14
N GLU A 28 3.48 17.39 20.06
CA GLU A 28 3.66 18.80 19.70
C GLU A 28 4.91 18.98 18.83
N GLY A 29 4.79 19.74 17.73
CA GLY A 29 5.87 19.94 16.77
C GLY A 29 6.07 18.79 15.76
N ARG A 30 5.29 17.69 15.86
CA ARG A 30 5.32 16.60 14.88
C ARG A 30 4.14 16.71 13.91
N ILE A 31 4.44 16.68 12.61
CA ILE A 31 3.41 16.73 11.54
C ILE A 31 3.33 15.37 10.85
N LEU A 32 2.21 14.67 11.08
CA LEU A 32 1.88 13.41 10.43
C LEU A 32 0.78 13.62 9.38
N TYR A 33 0.87 12.90 8.26
CA TYR A 33 -0.18 12.92 7.25
C TYR A 33 -0.57 11.52 6.79
N ALA A 34 -1.88 11.35 6.58
CA ALA A 34 -2.44 10.13 6.01
C ALA A 34 -2.10 10.05 4.52
N VAL A 35 -1.59 8.90 4.08
CA VAL A 35 -1.32 8.64 2.67
C VAL A 35 -2.63 8.41 1.93
N LYS A 36 -2.80 9.14 0.81
CA LYS A 36 -3.93 8.98 -0.10
C LYS A 36 -3.47 9.14 -1.55
N PRO A 37 -4.02 8.36 -2.50
CA PRO A 37 -4.90 7.21 -2.28
C PRO A 37 -4.16 5.99 -1.68
N LEU A 38 -4.89 5.05 -1.06
CA LEU A 38 -4.32 3.82 -0.48
C LEU A 38 -4.13 2.76 -1.57
N TRP A 39 -3.05 2.90 -2.35
CA TRP A 39 -2.69 1.95 -3.41
C TRP A 39 -1.49 1.11 -3.04
N ILE A 40 -1.51 -0.17 -3.41
CA ILE A 40 -0.37 -1.07 -3.23
C ILE A 40 0.37 -1.13 -4.57
N LYS A 41 1.65 -0.75 -4.55
CA LYS A 41 2.48 -0.75 -5.75
C LYS A 41 2.95 -2.16 -6.07
N ILE A 42 2.87 -2.55 -7.34
CA ILE A 42 3.49 -3.78 -7.83
C ILE A 42 4.80 -3.35 -8.50
N HIS A 43 5.93 -3.66 -7.87
CA HIS A 43 7.24 -3.31 -8.40
C HIS A 43 7.65 -4.28 -9.53
N ASP A 44 8.01 -3.72 -10.69
CA ASP A 44 8.33 -4.47 -11.92
C ASP A 44 9.68 -5.24 -11.88
N ASN A 45 10.44 -5.17 -10.77
CA ASN A 45 11.83 -5.65 -10.70
C ASN A 45 12.02 -7.18 -10.60
N PHE A 46 10.99 -8.01 -10.78
CA PHE A 46 11.09 -9.45 -10.51
C PHE A 46 10.54 -10.35 -11.62
N ALA A 47 10.49 -9.86 -12.87
CA ALA A 47 10.37 -10.72 -14.05
C ALA A 47 11.63 -10.54 -14.92
N PRO A 48 12.33 -11.61 -15.34
CA PRO A 48 13.32 -11.50 -16.39
C PRO A 48 12.53 -11.22 -17.68
N VAL A 49 12.53 -9.98 -18.14
CA VAL A 49 11.89 -9.60 -19.39
C VAL A 49 12.91 -8.91 -20.26
N ASP A 50 13.35 -9.61 -21.30
CA ASP A 50 14.46 -9.29 -22.19
C ASP A 50 14.27 -8.03 -23.06
N SER A 51 13.21 -7.24 -22.88
CA SER A 51 13.06 -6.01 -23.64
C SER A 51 12.30 -4.89 -22.89
N ALA A 52 12.73 -3.66 -23.13
CA ALA A 52 12.07 -2.44 -22.65
C ALA A 52 10.65 -2.25 -23.24
N GLN A 53 10.31 -2.99 -24.30
CA GLN A 53 9.01 -2.94 -24.98
C GLN A 53 7.91 -3.67 -24.18
N GLU A 54 8.24 -4.79 -23.52
CA GLU A 54 7.30 -5.63 -22.76
C GLU A 54 7.04 -5.14 -21.32
N ARG A 55 7.87 -4.22 -20.82
CA ARG A 55 7.63 -3.51 -19.54
C ARG A 55 6.39 -2.61 -19.59
N LYS A 56 5.87 -2.30 -20.79
CA LYS A 56 4.65 -1.52 -20.96
C LYS A 56 3.40 -2.39 -20.78
N ASN A 57 2.80 -2.28 -19.59
CA ASN A 57 1.35 -2.14 -19.43
C ASN A 57 0.45 -3.36 -19.61
N GLU A 58 0.92 -4.59 -19.41
CA GLU A 58 -0.01 -5.73 -19.39
C GLU A 58 -0.46 -6.06 -17.96
N LEU A 59 -1.50 -5.34 -17.51
CA LEU A 59 -2.29 -5.72 -16.32
C LEU A 59 -2.83 -7.17 -16.41
N SER A 60 -2.85 -7.76 -17.61
CA SER A 60 -3.16 -9.16 -17.89
C SER A 60 -2.18 -10.15 -17.27
N LYS A 61 -0.89 -9.78 -17.10
CA LYS A 61 0.13 -10.66 -16.52
C LYS A 61 -0.08 -10.88 -15.01
N TYR A 62 -0.75 -9.95 -14.34
CA TYR A 62 -0.98 -9.99 -12.90
C TYR A 62 -2.32 -10.69 -12.57
N ASN A 63 -2.34 -12.02 -12.65
CA ASN A 63 -3.46 -12.82 -12.13
C ASN A 63 -3.31 -12.96 -10.61
N ILE A 64 -3.79 -11.95 -9.87
CA ILE A 64 -3.75 -11.95 -8.41
C ILE A 64 -4.77 -12.94 -7.86
N ARG A 65 -4.29 -13.91 -7.08
CA ARG A 65 -5.14 -14.84 -6.31
C ARG A 65 -5.44 -14.30 -4.93
N GLN A 66 -4.43 -13.76 -4.27
CA GLN A 66 -4.53 -13.40 -2.86
C GLN A 66 -3.64 -12.22 -2.53
N VAL A 67 -4.10 -11.38 -1.60
CA VAL A 67 -3.34 -10.27 -1.03
C VAL A 67 -3.49 -10.33 0.47
N GLU A 68 -2.39 -10.63 1.15
CA GLU A 68 -2.31 -10.74 2.59
C GLU A 68 -1.61 -9.51 3.17
N LEU A 69 -2.09 -9.09 4.33
CA LEU A 69 -1.54 -8.01 5.10
C LEU A 69 -0.96 -8.58 6.38
N ASP A 70 0.33 -8.34 6.58
CA ASP A 70 1.01 -8.64 7.84
C ASP A 70 0.72 -7.57 8.90
N ASP A 71 1.38 -7.65 10.05
CA ASP A 71 1.25 -6.66 11.12
C ASP A 71 1.83 -5.30 10.73
N ILE A 72 1.34 -4.23 11.36
CA ILE A 72 1.79 -2.86 11.13
C ILE A 72 3.28 -2.73 11.47
N GLU A 73 4.05 -2.22 10.52
CA GLU A 73 5.46 -1.89 10.68
C GLU A 73 5.71 -0.39 10.64
N LEU A 74 6.86 0.01 11.22
CA LEU A 74 7.35 1.37 11.18
C LEU A 74 8.77 1.41 10.59
N SER A 75 9.00 2.45 9.81
CA SER A 75 10.30 2.98 9.43
C SER A 75 10.48 4.35 10.10
N GLU A 76 11.65 4.98 9.96
CA GLU A 76 11.93 6.30 10.54
C GLU A 76 10.89 7.37 10.19
N ASN A 77 10.37 7.35 8.96
CA ASN A 77 9.50 8.41 8.43
C ASN A 77 8.14 7.90 7.93
N SER A 78 7.84 6.61 8.05
CA SER A 78 6.56 6.06 7.59
C SER A 78 6.10 4.87 8.40
N ILE A 79 4.78 4.73 8.51
CA ILE A 79 4.07 3.59 9.08
C ILE A 79 3.36 2.91 7.94
N PHE A 80 3.61 1.61 7.78
CA PHE A 80 3.11 0.84 6.65
C PHE A 80 2.70 -0.56 7.08
N ILE A 81 1.89 -1.22 6.27
CA ILE A 81 1.61 -2.65 6.42
C ILE A 81 2.38 -3.39 5.32
N PRO A 82 3.26 -4.36 5.65
CA PRO A 82 3.83 -5.27 4.66
C PRO A 82 2.71 -6.05 3.97
N VAL A 83 2.85 -6.25 2.66
CA VAL A 83 1.84 -6.90 1.84
C VAL A 83 2.48 -8.03 1.07
N THR A 84 1.92 -9.23 1.18
CA THR A 84 2.24 -10.35 0.29
C THR A 84 1.16 -10.50 -0.77
N ILE A 85 1.56 -10.42 -2.03
CA ILE A 85 0.68 -10.54 -3.21
C ILE A 85 1.00 -11.88 -3.87
N THR A 86 0.06 -12.81 -3.84
CA THR A 86 0.21 -14.12 -4.47
C THR A 86 -0.51 -14.15 -5.81
N THR A 87 0.22 -14.55 -6.85
CA THR A 87 -0.29 -14.83 -8.19
C THR A 87 -0.22 -16.33 -8.48
N ASP A 88 -0.70 -16.73 -9.66
CA ASP A 88 -0.59 -18.11 -10.15
C ASP A 88 0.85 -18.62 -10.25
N THR A 89 1.82 -17.72 -10.40
CA THR A 89 3.21 -18.07 -10.74
C THR A 89 4.22 -17.71 -9.64
N ALA A 90 3.90 -16.78 -8.74
CA ALA A 90 4.83 -16.30 -7.73
C ALA A 90 4.13 -15.57 -6.57
N ALA A 91 4.88 -15.30 -5.51
CA ALA A 91 4.50 -14.38 -4.45
C ALA A 91 5.44 -13.17 -4.45
N TYR A 92 4.89 -11.98 -4.20
CA TYR A 92 5.61 -10.72 -4.23
C TYR A 92 5.37 -9.95 -2.95
N ASN A 93 6.45 -9.38 -2.39
CA ASN A 93 6.35 -8.50 -1.23
C ASN A 93 6.23 -7.04 -1.69
N SER A 94 5.31 -6.32 -1.07
CA SER A 94 5.07 -4.90 -1.26
C SER A 94 4.76 -4.25 0.09
N LYS A 95 4.40 -2.96 0.06
CA LYS A 95 4.07 -2.18 1.25
C LYS A 95 2.84 -1.34 0.96
N LEU A 96 1.94 -1.29 1.93
CA LEU A 96 0.83 -0.36 1.99
C LEU A 96 1.14 0.73 3.01
N THR A 97 1.64 1.86 2.54
CA THR A 97 1.95 2.99 3.43
C THR A 97 0.66 3.64 3.94
N LEU A 98 0.54 3.76 5.25
CA LEU A 98 -0.62 4.34 5.91
C LEU A 98 -0.38 5.81 6.28
N VAL A 99 0.72 6.09 6.97
CA VAL A 99 1.01 7.42 7.52
C VAL A 99 2.47 7.75 7.25
N ASN A 100 2.73 9.00 6.90
CA ASN A 100 4.08 9.50 6.74
C ASN A 100 4.33 10.66 7.70
N LEU A 101 5.59 10.80 8.11
CA LEU A 101 6.11 11.96 8.81
C LEU A 101 6.48 13.03 7.79
N HIS A 102 5.92 14.24 7.94
CA HIS A 102 6.31 15.41 7.15
C HIS A 102 7.46 16.16 7.84
N SER A 103 7.36 16.37 9.15
CA SER A 103 8.36 17.08 9.94
C SER A 103 8.25 16.72 11.43
N GLY A 104 9.33 16.96 12.18
CA GLY A 104 9.43 16.68 13.61
C GLY A 104 10.27 15.45 13.92
N ARG A 105 10.09 14.89 15.12
CA ARG A 105 10.86 13.73 15.61
C ARG A 105 10.50 12.46 14.83
N GLN A 106 11.52 11.76 14.34
CA GLN A 106 11.40 10.45 13.68
C GLN A 106 10.75 9.39 14.58
N PHE A 107 10.19 8.36 13.97
CA PHE A 107 9.64 7.23 14.70
C PHE A 107 10.75 6.40 15.35
N THR A 108 10.45 5.87 16.53
CA THR A 108 11.34 5.12 17.42
C THR A 108 10.70 3.79 17.80
N SER A 109 11.49 2.89 18.40
CA SER A 109 11.01 1.59 18.87
C SER A 109 9.86 1.69 19.87
N PHE A 110 9.82 2.74 20.71
CA PHE A 110 8.74 2.94 21.68
C PHE A 110 7.36 3.09 21.02
N GLU A 111 7.31 3.71 19.84
CA GLU A 111 6.06 3.89 19.10
C GLU A 111 5.61 2.58 18.45
N ARG A 112 6.52 1.62 18.23
CA ARG A 112 6.18 0.25 17.80
C ARG A 112 5.27 -0.42 18.82
N ASP A 113 5.58 -0.27 20.10
CA ASP A 113 4.79 -0.88 21.17
C ASP A 113 3.39 -0.29 21.27
N LYS A 114 3.23 1.00 20.94
CA LYS A 114 1.90 1.63 20.81
C LYS A 114 1.14 1.09 19.61
N LEU A 115 1.81 0.99 18.45
CA LEU A 115 1.20 0.46 17.22
C LEU A 115 0.78 -0.99 17.36
N ASN A 116 1.55 -1.83 18.05
CA ASN A 116 1.21 -3.24 18.31
C ASN A 116 -0.09 -3.42 19.10
N LYS A 117 -0.55 -2.39 19.83
CA LYS A 117 -1.84 -2.41 20.53
C LYS A 117 -3.02 -2.09 19.62
N ILE A 118 -2.78 -1.44 18.48
CA ILE A 118 -3.81 -1.07 17.52
C ILE A 118 -4.20 -2.32 16.73
N LYS A 119 -5.47 -2.70 16.82
CA LYS A 119 -5.96 -3.91 16.15
C LYS A 119 -6.10 -3.67 14.65
N GLN A 120 -5.34 -4.43 13.86
CA GLN A 120 -5.47 -4.37 12.40
C GLN A 120 -6.85 -4.84 11.94
N PRO A 121 -7.60 -4.01 11.18
CA PRO A 121 -8.99 -4.30 10.84
C PRO A 121 -9.14 -5.30 9.67
N VAL A 122 -8.05 -5.57 8.94
CA VAL A 122 -8.06 -6.38 7.71
C VAL A 122 -6.78 -7.22 7.63
N ARG A 123 -6.91 -8.55 7.56
CA ARG A 123 -5.79 -9.48 7.34
C ARG A 123 -5.64 -9.94 5.89
N GLN A 124 -6.77 -10.06 5.19
CA GLN A 124 -6.79 -10.42 3.77
C GLN A 124 -7.58 -9.35 3.01
N LEU A 125 -6.95 -8.75 1.99
CA LEU A 125 -7.55 -7.67 1.22
C LEU A 125 -8.42 -8.20 0.09
N LYS A 126 -9.65 -7.68 0.02
CA LYS A 126 -10.48 -7.80 -1.17
C LYS A 126 -9.96 -6.81 -2.21
N VAL A 127 -9.29 -7.34 -3.22
CA VAL A 127 -8.85 -6.56 -4.38
C VAL A 127 -10.05 -6.21 -5.24
N PHE A 128 -10.16 -4.93 -5.61
CA PHE A 128 -11.24 -4.44 -6.45
C PHE A 128 -10.78 -4.33 -7.90
N ARG A 129 -9.68 -3.61 -8.13
CA ARG A 129 -9.16 -3.35 -9.47
C ARG A 129 -7.64 -3.31 -9.48
N LEU A 130 -7.06 -3.65 -10.63
CA LEU A 130 -5.70 -3.24 -10.99
C LEU A 130 -5.77 -1.93 -11.75
N GLY A 131 -4.77 -1.08 -11.56
CA GLY A 131 -4.61 0.16 -12.29
C GLY A 131 -3.18 0.36 -12.78
N ASN A 132 -3.01 1.12 -13.86
CA ASN A 132 -1.70 1.67 -14.23
C ASN A 132 -1.62 3.11 -13.71
N GLU A 133 -0.82 3.29 -12.65
CA GLU A 133 -0.44 4.59 -12.11
C GLU A 133 0.49 5.30 -13.10
N LYS A 134 0.11 6.54 -13.43
CA LYS A 134 0.96 7.53 -14.09
C LYS A 134 1.04 8.78 -13.20
N GLU A 135 2.26 9.23 -12.95
CA GLU A 135 2.49 10.52 -12.30
C GLU A 135 2.26 11.63 -13.33
N LEU A 136 1.39 12.57 -13.00
CA LEU A 136 1.07 13.74 -13.83
C LEU A 136 1.85 14.99 -13.40
N GLY A 137 2.51 14.94 -12.23
CA GLY A 137 3.32 16.01 -11.63
C GLY A 137 3.90 15.58 -10.29
N SER A 138 4.43 16.52 -9.50
CA SER A 138 5.09 16.23 -8.20
C SER A 138 4.14 15.70 -7.11
N SER A 139 2.83 15.89 -7.25
CA SER A 139 1.84 15.51 -6.25
C SER A 139 0.56 14.87 -6.82
N SER A 140 0.43 14.78 -8.14
CA SER A 140 -0.77 14.25 -8.79
C SER A 140 -0.51 12.90 -9.46
N LYS A 141 -1.33 11.92 -9.08
CA LYS A 141 -1.29 10.55 -9.59
C LYS A 141 -2.64 10.22 -10.21
N CYS A 142 -2.63 9.60 -11.39
CA CYS A 142 -3.86 9.14 -12.04
C CYS A 142 -3.77 7.67 -12.46
N ILE A 143 -4.93 7.05 -12.59
CA ILE A 143 -5.07 5.72 -13.17
C ILE A 143 -5.40 5.88 -14.65
N THR A 144 -4.50 5.45 -15.51
CA THR A 144 -4.65 5.57 -16.98
C THR A 144 -5.35 4.38 -17.62
N LYS A 145 -5.29 3.21 -16.99
CA LYS A 145 -5.98 1.97 -17.38
C LYS A 145 -6.37 1.21 -16.12
N SER A 146 -7.50 0.52 -16.13
CA SER A 146 -7.90 -0.34 -15.01
C SER A 146 -8.59 -1.63 -15.46
N ARG A 147 -8.50 -2.67 -14.62
CA ARG A 147 -9.13 -3.98 -14.82
C ARG A 147 -9.68 -4.49 -13.50
N TRP A 148 -10.88 -5.06 -13.51
CA TRP A 148 -11.46 -5.75 -12.36
C TRP A 148 -10.74 -7.08 -12.10
N ILE A 149 -10.45 -7.38 -10.82
CA ILE A 149 -9.94 -8.70 -10.45
C ILE A 149 -11.11 -9.55 -9.97
N LYS A 150 -11.28 -10.73 -10.58
CA LYS A 150 -12.10 -11.78 -10.00
C LYS A 150 -11.19 -12.65 -9.14
N ILE A 151 -11.26 -12.46 -7.83
CA ILE A 151 -10.61 -13.37 -6.88
C ILE A 151 -11.32 -14.72 -7.05
N LYS A 152 -10.55 -15.76 -7.38
CA LYS A 152 -11.05 -17.13 -7.53
C LYS A 152 -11.01 -17.85 -6.20
#